data_AF-A0A960UAB2-F1
#
_entry.id   AF-A0A960UAB2-F1
#
_cell.length_a   1.000
_cell.length_b   1.000
_cell.length_c   1.000
_cell.angle_alpha   90.00
_cell.angle_beta   90.00
_cell.angle_gamma   90.00
#
_symmetry.space_group_name_H-M   'P 1'
#
loop_
_entity.id
_entity.type
_entity.pdbx_description
1 polymer ?
#
loop_
_entity_poly.entity_id
_entity_poly.type
_entity_poly.pdbx_seq_one_letter_code
_entity_poly.pdbx_strand_id
1 'polypeptide(L)'
;MIKLRSTGDFIKVLHKEKELLVIEEEVDPDLEIAEIQRRVVAKKGPALFFLKVKGSEFPVATNLYGSEKRIELAFGRKPIELVQELARLASEIMPPSFKKLWNARNLALQGLRVGTKKISPISSEILQSKIDPPNVFKLPALRSWPEDGGRFVTLPLV
;
A
#
# COMPACT_ATOMS: atom_id res chain seq x y z
N MET A 1 15.07 -8.29 -9.14
CA MET A 1 14.00 -7.88 -8.20
C MET A 1 13.25 -6.72 -8.84
N ILE A 2 11.91 -6.79 -8.93
CA ILE A 2 11.12 -5.67 -9.45
C ILE A 2 11.26 -4.51 -8.46
N LYS A 3 11.68 -3.33 -8.95
CA LYS A 3 11.73 -2.14 -8.10
C LYS A 3 10.31 -1.63 -7.93
N LEU A 4 9.76 -1.76 -6.73
CA LEU A 4 8.44 -1.25 -6.38
C LEU A 4 8.47 0.29 -6.35
N ARG A 5 7.71 0.93 -7.23
CA ARG A 5 7.53 2.39 -7.27
C ARG A 5 6.07 2.82 -7.18
N SER A 6 5.15 1.88 -7.34
CA SER A 6 3.71 2.11 -7.34
C SER A 6 2.97 0.89 -6.80
N THR A 7 1.71 1.07 -6.40
CA THR A 7 0.80 -0.04 -6.06
C THR A 7 0.63 -1.00 -7.25
N GLY A 8 0.63 -0.50 -8.48
CA GLY A 8 0.57 -1.32 -9.69
C GLY A 8 1.77 -2.26 -9.83
N ASP A 9 2.98 -1.81 -9.49
CA ASP A 9 4.16 -2.68 -9.45
C ASP A 9 4.02 -3.77 -8.39
N PHE A 10 3.43 -3.43 -7.24
CA PHE A 10 3.21 -4.38 -6.16
C PHE A 10 2.18 -5.44 -6.55
N ILE A 11 1.09 -5.07 -7.22
CA ILE A 11 0.12 -6.02 -7.79
C ILE A 11 0.82 -7.01 -8.74
N LYS A 12 1.72 -6.55 -9.60
CA LYS A 12 2.51 -7.43 -10.50
C LYS A 12 3.40 -8.40 -9.72
N VAL A 13 4.03 -7.94 -8.63
CA VAL A 13 4.82 -8.81 -7.73
C VAL A 13 3.92 -9.85 -7.08
N LEU A 14 2.79 -9.46 -6.50
CA LEU A 14 1.85 -10.39 -5.87
C LEU A 14 1.33 -11.44 -6.86
N HIS A 15 1.02 -11.05 -8.09
CA HIS A 15 0.62 -11.98 -9.16
C HIS A 15 1.73 -12.99 -9.46
N LYS A 16 2.97 -12.53 -9.63
CA LYS A 16 4.13 -13.40 -9.88
C LYS A 16 4.38 -14.39 -8.73
N GLU A 17 4.22 -13.94 -7.49
CA GLU A 17 4.47 -14.72 -6.28
C GLU A 17 3.27 -15.60 -5.86
N LYS A 18 2.22 -15.67 -6.70
CA LYS A 18 0.97 -16.40 -6.45
C LYS A 18 0.27 -15.96 -5.16
N GLU A 19 0.42 -14.69 -4.79
CA GLU A 19 -0.19 -14.02 -3.65
C GLU A 19 -1.36 -13.10 -4.05
N LEU A 20 -1.80 -13.18 -5.31
CA LEU A 20 -2.92 -12.42 -5.86
C LEU A 20 -3.91 -13.36 -6.53
N LEU A 21 -5.20 -13.15 -6.25
CA LEU A 21 -6.31 -13.70 -7.02
C LEU A 21 -6.95 -12.56 -7.82
N VAL A 22 -7.04 -12.76 -9.13
CA VAL A 22 -7.73 -11.84 -10.06
C VAL A 22 -9.18 -12.29 -10.22
N ILE A 23 -10.10 -11.35 -10.10
CA ILE A 23 -11.54 -11.55 -10.23
C ILE A 23 -11.99 -10.74 -11.45
N GLU A 24 -12.47 -11.44 -12.47
CA GLU A 24 -12.81 -10.86 -13.79
C GLU A 24 -14.31 -10.54 -13.92
N GLU A 25 -15.10 -11.13 -13.05
CA GLU A 25 -16.53 -10.92 -12.87
C GLU A 25 -16.80 -9.50 -12.35
N GLU A 26 -17.94 -8.93 -12.74
CA GLU A 26 -18.40 -7.67 -12.17
C GLU A 26 -18.86 -7.89 -10.73
N VAL A 27 -18.35 -7.06 -9.81
CA VAL A 27 -18.67 -7.13 -8.38
C VAL A 27 -19.13 -5.77 -7.88
N ASP A 28 -20.15 -5.75 -7.01
CA ASP A 28 -20.71 -4.54 -6.44
C ASP A 28 -19.79 -3.99 -5.31
N PRO A 29 -19.39 -2.70 -5.36
CA PRO A 29 -18.65 -2.08 -4.26
C PRO A 29 -19.53 -1.88 -3.00
N ASP A 30 -20.84 -2.05 -3.13
CA ASP A 30 -21.78 -2.05 -2.01
C ASP A 30 -21.89 -3.45 -1.38
N LEU A 31 -21.22 -3.64 -0.24
CA LEU A 31 -21.18 -4.86 0.58
C LEU A 31 -20.50 -6.09 -0.04
N GLU A 32 -20.61 -6.31 -1.35
CA GLU A 32 -20.19 -7.56 -1.99
C GLU A 32 -18.65 -7.73 -1.98
N ILE A 33 -17.90 -6.72 -2.45
CA ILE A 33 -16.42 -6.73 -2.36
C ILE A 33 -15.96 -6.96 -0.91
N ALA A 34 -16.63 -6.32 0.06
CA ALA A 34 -16.28 -6.43 1.47
C ALA A 34 -16.57 -7.84 2.04
N GLU A 35 -17.70 -8.45 1.68
CA GLU A 35 -18.03 -9.84 2.05
C GLU A 35 -17.02 -10.83 1.47
N ILE A 36 -16.68 -10.70 0.19
CA ILE A 36 -15.67 -11.54 -0.47
C ILE A 36 -14.32 -11.38 0.26
N GLN A 37 -13.88 -10.15 0.48
CA GLN A 37 -12.64 -9.86 1.21
C GLN A 37 -12.66 -10.49 2.61
N ARG A 38 -13.74 -10.34 3.38
CA ARG A 38 -13.86 -10.90 4.73
C ARG A 38 -13.70 -12.42 4.73
N ARG A 39 -14.35 -13.14 3.80
CA ARG A 39 -14.20 -14.60 3.67
C ARG A 39 -12.79 -15.03 3.31
N VAL A 40 -12.15 -14.32 2.39
CA VAL A 40 -10.77 -14.60 1.96
C VAL A 40 -9.80 -14.34 3.11
N VAL A 41 -9.93 -13.22 3.81
CA VAL A 41 -9.08 -12.88 4.97
C VAL A 41 -9.25 -13.90 6.10
N ALA A 42 -10.49 -14.32 6.41
CA ALA A 42 -10.75 -15.33 7.44
C ALA A 42 -10.05 -16.67 7.15
N LYS A 43 -9.86 -16.99 5.86
CA LYS A 43 -9.12 -18.18 5.39
C LYS A 43 -7.63 -17.92 5.15
N LYS A 44 -7.10 -16.77 5.57
CA LYS A 44 -5.71 -16.33 5.31
C LYS A 44 -5.34 -16.38 3.83
N GLY A 45 -6.29 -16.03 2.96
CA GLY A 45 -6.14 -16.10 1.52
C GLY A 45 -5.28 -14.98 0.89
N PRO A 46 -5.19 -14.98 -0.45
CA PRO A 46 -4.36 -14.04 -1.20
C PRO A 46 -4.94 -12.61 -1.17
N ALA A 47 -4.18 -11.65 -1.69
CA ALA A 47 -4.73 -10.37 -2.10
C ALA A 47 -5.74 -10.56 -3.23
N LEU A 48 -6.68 -9.62 -3.37
CA LEU A 48 -7.73 -9.70 -4.37
C LEU A 48 -7.62 -8.51 -5.33
N PHE A 49 -7.79 -8.75 -6.62
CA PHE A 49 -7.84 -7.71 -7.64
C PHE A 49 -9.09 -7.87 -8.49
N PHE A 50 -10.06 -6.98 -8.25
CA PHE A 50 -11.34 -6.91 -8.93
C PHE A 50 -11.19 -6.03 -10.17
N LEU A 51 -11.26 -6.64 -11.35
CA LEU A 51 -11.08 -5.92 -12.62
C LEU A 51 -12.29 -5.07 -12.98
N LYS A 52 -13.49 -5.54 -12.64
CA LYS A 52 -14.77 -4.90 -12.98
C LYS A 52 -15.54 -4.59 -11.71
N VAL A 53 -15.66 -3.31 -11.39
CA VAL A 53 -16.44 -2.85 -10.24
C VAL A 53 -17.64 -2.07 -10.75
N LYS A 54 -18.83 -2.52 -10.36
CA LYS A 54 -20.08 -1.96 -10.86
C LYS A 54 -20.14 -0.44 -10.64
N GLY A 55 -20.39 0.30 -11.72
CA GLY A 55 -20.49 1.75 -11.69
C GLY A 55 -19.16 2.50 -11.48
N SER A 56 -18.02 1.84 -11.60
CA SER A 56 -16.68 2.45 -11.51
C SER A 56 -15.84 2.11 -12.74
N GLU A 57 -15.09 3.09 -13.24
CA GLU A 57 -14.08 2.89 -14.29
C GLU A 57 -12.74 2.36 -13.74
N PHE A 58 -12.58 2.36 -12.43
CA PHE A 58 -11.36 1.92 -11.75
C PHE A 58 -11.52 0.51 -11.18
N PRO A 59 -10.50 -0.34 -11.34
CA PRO A 59 -10.43 -1.62 -10.63
C PRO A 59 -10.14 -1.41 -9.15
N VAL A 60 -10.43 -2.43 -8.34
CA VAL A 60 -10.18 -2.41 -6.88
C VAL A 60 -9.20 -3.50 -6.49
N ALA A 61 -8.18 -3.14 -5.72
CA ALA A 61 -7.29 -4.09 -5.08
C ALA A 61 -7.53 -4.08 -3.56
N THR A 62 -7.74 -5.26 -2.96
CA THR A 62 -7.93 -5.39 -1.52
C THR A 62 -7.00 -6.44 -0.93
N ASN A 63 -6.90 -6.45 0.40
CA ASN A 63 -6.10 -7.42 1.15
C ASN A 63 -4.59 -7.44 0.77
N LEU A 64 -4.08 -6.34 0.19
CA LEU A 64 -2.70 -6.19 -0.30
C LEU A 64 -1.65 -6.48 0.78
N TYR A 65 -1.93 -6.11 2.03
CA TYR A 65 -1.00 -6.25 3.16
C TYR A 65 -1.46 -7.25 4.22
N GLY A 66 -2.46 -8.08 3.92
CA GLY A 66 -3.08 -8.98 4.92
C GLY A 66 -2.29 -10.25 5.27
N SER A 67 -0.99 -10.32 4.96
CA SER A 67 -0.12 -11.41 5.42
C SER A 67 1.32 -10.93 5.60
N GLU A 68 2.06 -11.58 6.50
CA GLU A 68 3.49 -11.29 6.73
C GLU A 68 4.32 -11.43 5.45
N LYS A 69 4.04 -12.47 4.65
CA LYS A 69 4.71 -12.67 3.36
C LYS A 69 4.47 -11.50 2.41
N ARG A 70 3.24 -10.97 2.31
CA ARG A 70 2.95 -9.80 1.44
C ARG A 70 3.61 -8.53 1.97
N ILE A 71 3.68 -8.34 3.28
CA ILE A 71 4.44 -7.25 3.90
C ILE A 71 5.93 -7.37 3.58
N GLU A 72 6.52 -8.56 3.69
CA GLU A 72 7.93 -8.79 3.33
C GLU A 72 8.18 -8.57 1.84
N LEU A 73 7.25 -8.96 0.95
CA LEU A 73 7.33 -8.66 -0.48
C LEU A 73 7.24 -7.16 -0.78
N ALA A 74 6.40 -6.41 -0.07
CA ALA A 74 6.20 -4.98 -0.27
C ALA A 74 7.39 -4.14 0.22
N PHE A 75 7.88 -4.47 1.42
CA PHE A 75 8.78 -3.59 2.16
C PHE A 75 10.17 -4.20 2.38
N GLY A 76 10.30 -5.52 2.22
CA GLY A 76 11.47 -6.27 2.68
C GLY A 76 11.63 -6.17 4.19
N ARG A 77 12.81 -6.55 4.69
CA ARG A 77 13.17 -6.46 6.11
C ARG A 77 13.73 -5.10 6.52
N LYS A 78 14.19 -4.32 5.54
CA LYS A 78 14.93 -3.06 5.77
C LYS A 78 14.17 -2.03 6.60
N PRO A 79 12.86 -1.78 6.42
CA PRO A 79 12.17 -0.76 7.22
C PRO A 79 12.04 -1.17 8.69
N ILE A 80 11.81 -2.45 8.97
CA ILE A 80 11.76 -2.98 10.34
C ILE A 80 13.13 -2.90 11.00
N GLU A 81 14.19 -3.30 10.29
CA GLU A 81 15.58 -3.18 10.76
C GLU A 81 15.92 -1.71 11.05
N LEU A 82 15.54 -0.78 10.17
CA LEU A 82 15.76 0.66 10.35
C LEU A 82 15.05 1.20 11.59
N VAL A 83 13.78 0.85 11.80
CA VAL A 83 13.01 1.27 12.99
C VAL A 83 13.64 0.71 14.27
N GLN A 84 14.06 -0.55 14.26
CA GLN A 84 14.76 -1.15 15.41
C GLN A 84 16.09 -0.45 15.69
N GLU A 85 16.87 -0.14 14.67
CA GLU A 85 18.15 0.55 14.79
C GLU A 85 17.96 1.99 15.32
N LEU A 86 16.92 2.71 14.85
CA LEU A 86 16.53 4.02 15.38
C LEU A 86 16.09 3.97 16.85
N ALA A 87 15.28 2.98 17.23
CA ALA A 87 14.82 2.82 18.61
C ALA A 87 15.99 2.52 19.56
N ARG A 88 16.91 1.63 19.16
CA ARG A 88 18.15 1.36 19.91
C ARG A 88 18.97 2.62 20.07
N LEU A 89 19.20 3.36 18.98
CA LEU A 89 19.92 4.62 19.03
C LEU A 89 19.27 5.61 20.00
N ALA A 90 17.96 5.80 19.94
CA ALA A 90 17.23 6.71 20.83
C ALA A 90 17.43 6.34 22.32
N SER A 91 17.49 5.05 22.65
CA SER A 91 17.74 4.58 24.01
C SER A 91 19.21 4.71 24.46
N GLU A 92 20.16 4.64 23.52
CA GLU A 92 21.59 4.55 23.82
C GLU A 92 22.33 5.88 23.67
N ILE A 93 21.76 6.88 22.99
CA ILE A 93 22.48 8.10 22.60
C ILE A 93 22.84 9.00 23.78
N MET A 94 22.24 8.80 24.96
CA MET A 94 22.52 9.55 26.18
C MET A 94 23.37 8.74 27.19
N PRO A 95 24.43 9.32 27.79
CA PRO A 95 25.10 10.54 27.35
C PRO A 95 25.79 10.34 25.99
N PRO A 96 25.89 11.40 25.16
CA PRO A 96 26.51 11.32 23.84
C PRO A 96 28.01 11.08 23.96
N SER A 97 28.53 10.15 23.14
CA SER A 97 29.97 9.89 23.04
C SER A 97 30.39 9.75 21.57
N PHE A 98 31.66 10.04 21.27
CA PHE A 98 32.20 9.92 19.91
C PHE A 98 31.98 8.53 19.30
N LYS A 99 32.12 7.46 20.10
CA LYS A 99 31.88 6.09 19.65
C LYS A 99 30.41 5.85 19.27
N LYS A 100 29.47 6.38 20.06
CA LYS A 100 28.02 6.27 19.79
C LYS A 100 27.61 7.06 18.54
N LEU A 101 28.14 8.28 18.38
CA LEU A 101 27.92 9.11 17.19
C LEU A 101 28.49 8.47 15.92
N TRP A 102 29.67 7.86 16.02
CA TRP A 102 30.26 7.15 14.88
C TRP A 102 29.45 5.91 14.48
N ASN A 103 28.91 5.17 15.44
CA ASN A 103 28.01 4.04 15.16
C ASN A 103 26.71 4.48 14.47
N ALA A 104 26.22 5.69 14.77
CA ALA A 104 25.03 6.28 14.14
C ALA A 104 25.22 6.68 12.65
N ARG A 105 26.45 6.69 12.12
CA ARG A 105 26.74 7.19 10.76
C ARG A 105 25.96 6.46 9.67
N ASN A 106 25.73 5.16 9.84
CA ASN A 106 25.02 4.34 8.86
C ASN A 106 23.54 4.74 8.79
N LEU A 107 22.91 5.00 9.94
CA LEU A 107 21.56 5.56 10.02
C LEU A 107 21.48 6.94 9.37
N ALA A 108 22.46 7.81 9.61
CA ALA A 108 22.51 9.14 8.99
C ALA A 108 22.57 9.03 7.46
N LEU A 109 23.42 8.15 6.91
CA LEU A 109 23.52 7.89 5.48
C LEU A 109 22.22 7.31 4.89
N GLN A 110 21.51 6.48 5.64
CA GLN A 110 20.19 5.97 5.25
C GLN A 110 19.14 7.09 5.25
N GLY A 111 19.16 7.96 6.26
CA GLY A 111 18.29 9.14 6.35
C GLY A 111 18.44 10.08 5.16
N LEU A 112 19.66 10.28 4.65
CA LEU A 112 19.90 11.08 3.44
C LEU A 112 19.24 10.49 2.17
N ARG A 113 18.88 9.21 2.18
CA ARG A 113 18.17 8.56 1.06
C ARG A 113 16.64 8.63 1.20
N VAL A 114 16.13 9.09 2.35
CA VAL A 114 14.71 9.30 2.59
C VAL A 114 14.33 10.70 2.13
N GLY A 115 13.30 10.80 1.31
CA GLY A 115 12.78 12.07 0.85
C GLY A 115 11.88 11.94 -0.36
N THR A 116 11.27 13.05 -0.74
CA THR A 116 10.41 13.14 -1.91
C THR A 116 11.21 13.64 -3.11
N LYS A 117 10.96 13.07 -4.28
CA LYS A 117 11.45 13.59 -5.55
C LYS A 117 10.29 14.22 -6.33
N LYS A 118 10.48 15.43 -6.84
CA LYS A 118 9.54 16.02 -7.81
C LYS A 118 9.67 15.30 -9.15
N ILE A 119 8.55 14.86 -9.71
CA ILE A 119 8.47 14.15 -10.99
C ILE A 119 7.64 15.02 -11.95
N SER A 120 8.07 15.12 -13.21
CA SER A 120 7.33 15.88 -14.22
C SER A 120 6.02 15.17 -14.58
N PRO A 121 4.92 15.90 -14.85
CA PRO A 121 3.67 15.30 -15.34
C PRO A 121 3.87 14.44 -16.60
N ILE A 122 4.79 14.82 -17.49
CA ILE A 122 5.11 14.04 -18.71
C ILE A 122 5.64 12.65 -18.35
N SER A 123 6.30 12.51 -17.21
CA SER A 123 6.90 11.27 -16.73
C SER A 123 6.00 10.46 -15.78
N SER A 124 4.72 10.86 -15.60
CA SER A 124 3.78 10.17 -14.71
C SER A 124 2.37 10.16 -15.29
N GLU A 125 1.89 8.97 -15.65
CA GLU A 125 0.53 8.77 -16.20
C GLU A 125 -0.57 9.30 -15.27
N ILE A 126 -0.40 9.15 -13.95
CA ILE A 126 -1.37 9.64 -12.95
C ILE A 126 -1.52 11.17 -13.03
N LEU A 127 -0.41 11.89 -13.20
CA LEU A 127 -0.42 13.35 -13.28
C LEU A 127 -0.97 13.89 -14.61
N GLN A 128 -1.20 13.01 -15.60
CA GLN A 128 -1.81 13.36 -16.88
C GLN A 128 -3.33 13.12 -16.89
N SER A 129 -3.86 12.39 -15.90
CA SER A 129 -5.29 12.13 -15.78
C SER A 129 -5.97 13.18 -14.91
N LYS A 130 -7.07 13.75 -15.41
CA LYS A 130 -7.90 14.72 -14.69
C LYS A 130 -9.37 14.42 -14.96
N ILE A 131 -10.18 14.43 -13.91
CA ILE A 131 -11.64 14.44 -14.00
C ILE A 131 -12.10 15.89 -13.79
N ASP A 132 -12.78 16.45 -14.80
CA ASP A 132 -13.28 17.84 -14.81
C ASP A 132 -14.70 17.88 -15.40
N PRO A 133 -15.74 18.30 -14.65
CA PRO A 133 -15.69 18.73 -13.25
C PRO A 133 -15.32 17.59 -12.30
N PRO A 134 -14.68 17.88 -11.14
CA PRO A 134 -14.32 16.84 -10.17
C PRO A 134 -15.54 16.03 -9.74
N ASN A 135 -15.42 14.71 -9.82
CA ASN A 135 -16.48 13.79 -9.41
C ASN A 135 -15.92 12.60 -8.64
N VAL A 136 -15.98 12.66 -7.32
CA VAL A 136 -15.49 11.60 -6.42
C VAL A 136 -16.34 10.34 -6.46
N PHE A 137 -17.59 10.42 -6.92
CA PHE A 137 -18.49 9.25 -7.02
C PHE A 137 -18.09 8.28 -8.13
N LYS A 138 -17.16 8.67 -9.02
CA LYS A 138 -16.53 7.76 -9.99
C LYS A 138 -15.53 6.80 -9.36
N LEU A 139 -15.03 7.10 -8.15
CA LEU A 139 -14.13 6.21 -7.44
C LEU A 139 -14.93 5.04 -6.84
N PRO A 140 -14.36 3.82 -6.80
CA PRO A 140 -15.00 2.64 -6.23
C PRO A 140 -14.90 2.64 -4.70
N ALA A 141 -15.43 3.68 -4.06
CA ALA A 141 -15.53 3.74 -2.60
C ALA A 141 -16.45 2.62 -2.10
N LEU A 142 -16.03 1.89 -1.07
CA LEU A 142 -16.71 0.68 -0.62
C LEU A 142 -17.66 0.99 0.52
N ARG A 143 -18.87 0.41 0.50
CA ARG A 143 -19.66 0.26 1.72
C ARG A 143 -19.37 -1.12 2.28
N SER A 144 -18.78 -1.19 3.47
CA SER A 144 -18.25 -2.44 4.02
C SER A 144 -19.25 -3.20 4.87
N TRP A 145 -20.14 -2.47 5.54
CA TRP A 145 -21.19 -3.02 6.41
C TRP A 145 -22.56 -2.41 6.09
N PRO A 146 -23.66 -3.14 6.32
CA PRO A 146 -25.01 -2.60 6.09
C PRO A 146 -25.31 -1.32 6.87
N GLU A 147 -24.72 -1.19 8.06
CA GLU A 147 -24.88 -0.04 8.97
C GLU A 147 -23.90 1.10 8.72
N ASP A 148 -22.97 0.97 7.77
CA ASP A 148 -22.08 2.06 7.39
C ASP A 148 -22.92 3.26 6.90
N GLY A 149 -22.62 4.46 7.40
CA GLY A 149 -23.28 5.71 7.00
C GLY A 149 -23.04 6.14 5.55
N GLY A 150 -22.33 5.34 4.76
CA GLY A 150 -22.02 5.59 3.36
C GLY A 150 -20.85 4.75 2.85
N ARG A 151 -20.32 5.15 1.70
CA ARG A 151 -19.12 4.54 1.10
C ARG A 151 -17.87 5.22 1.65
N PHE A 152 -16.83 4.44 1.95
CA PHE A 152 -15.58 4.91 2.52
C PHE A 152 -14.39 4.70 1.57
N VAL A 153 -13.44 5.64 1.64
CA VAL A 153 -12.07 5.46 1.13
C VAL A 153 -11.21 5.05 2.31
N THR A 154 -10.69 3.82 2.30
CA THR A 154 -10.17 3.16 3.51
C THR A 154 -8.65 3.18 3.67
N LEU A 155 -7.89 3.50 2.61
CA LEU A 155 -6.43 3.61 2.65
C LEU A 155 -5.90 4.92 2.01
N PRO A 156 -6.42 6.11 2.37
CA PRO A 156 -5.81 7.36 1.96
C PRO A 156 -4.53 7.63 2.76
N LEU A 157 -3.54 8.27 2.14
CA LEU A 157 -2.46 8.95 2.85
C LEU A 157 -2.84 10.44 2.92
N VAL A 158 -3.18 10.92 4.11
CA VAL A 158 -3.61 12.31 4.39
C VAL A 158 -2.46 13.11 4.97
#